data_AF-A0A2V6ASH2-F1
#
_entry.id   AF-A0A2V6ASH2-F1
#
_cell.length_a   1.000
_cell.length_b   1.000
_cell.length_c   1.000
_cell.angle_alpha   90.00
_cell.angle_beta   90.00
_cell.angle_gamma   90.00
#
_symmetry.space_group_name_H-M   'P 1'
#
loop_
_entity.id
_entity.type
_entity.pdbx_description
1 polymer ?
#
loop_
_entity_poly.entity_id
_entity_poly.type
_entity_poly.pdbx_seq_one_letter_code
_entity_poly.pdbx_strand_id
1 'polypeptide(L)'
;MEEAAARIAAYRRDIKVLVCLRPPVEMVYSWYWYNRNAVVASLPESFEKMMEDPFLRDLGRFARHLRPYLDRFPAENILVVQFDAIRREP
;
A
#
# COMPACT_ATOMS: atom_id res chain seq x y z
N MET A 1 6.18 7.36 2.12
CA MET A 1 5.74 7.31 0.70
C MET A 1 6.26 8.51 -0.09
N GLU A 2 6.01 9.73 0.37
CA GLU A 2 6.44 10.95 -0.35
C GLU A 2 7.94 11.05 -0.60
N GLU A 3 8.75 10.76 0.42
CA GLU A 3 10.21 10.79 0.29
C GLU A 3 10.74 9.71 -0.66
N ALA A 4 10.10 8.53 -0.67
CA ALA A 4 10.45 7.46 -1.61
C ALA A 4 10.15 7.86 -3.05
N ALA A 5 8.97 8.42 -3.32
CA ALA A 5 8.59 8.91 -4.64
C ALA A 5 9.55 10.00 -5.14
N ALA A 6 9.98 10.91 -4.26
CA ALA A 6 10.96 11.95 -4.59
C ALA A 6 12.34 11.38 -4.94
N ARG A 7 12.84 10.42 -4.15
CA ARG A 7 14.13 9.76 -4.41
C ARG A 7 14.12 8.97 -5.71
N ILE A 8 13.04 8.23 -6.00
CA ILE A 8 12.90 7.48 -7.26
C ILE A 8 12.88 8.44 -8.45
N ALA A 9 12.12 9.54 -8.35
CA ALA A 9 12.05 10.55 -9.40
C ALA A 9 13.39 11.26 -9.63
N ALA A 10 14.16 11.52 -8.56
CA ALA A 10 15.49 12.10 -8.65
C ALA A 10 16.50 11.15 -9.31
N TYR A 11 16.34 9.83 -9.10
CA TYR A 11 17.16 8.83 -9.76
C TYR A 11 16.81 8.68 -11.24
N ARG A 12 15.53 8.47 -11.57
CA ARG A 12 15.06 8.24 -12.93
C ARG A 12 13.56 8.56 -13.08
N ARG A 13 13.24 9.58 -13.89
CA ARG A 13 11.85 10.04 -14.13
C ARG A 13 11.04 9.14 -15.06
N ASP A 14 11.68 8.37 -15.93
CA ASP A 14 11.03 7.45 -16.89
C ASP A 14 10.88 6.02 -16.37
N ILE A 15 11.09 5.79 -15.06
CA ILE A 15 10.93 4.47 -14.47
C ILE A 15 9.46 4.00 -14.55
N LYS A 16 9.27 2.69 -14.73
CA LYS A 16 7.96 2.06 -14.64
C LYS A 16 7.69 1.66 -13.18
N VAL A 17 6.52 2.03 -12.68
CA VAL A 17 6.03 1.74 -11.33
C VAL A 17 4.88 0.74 -11.45
N LEU A 18 5.04 -0.44 -10.87
CA LEU A 18 3.98 -1.44 -10.76
C LEU A 18 3.41 -1.40 -9.34
N VAL A 19 2.10 -1.26 -9.22
CA VAL A 19 1.39 -1.28 -7.94
C VAL A 19 0.34 -2.37 -7.98
N CYS A 20 0.42 -3.31 -7.04
CA CYS A 20 -0.60 -4.33 -6.85
C CYS A 20 -1.51 -3.94 -5.69
N LEU A 21 -2.80 -3.74 -5.98
CA LEU A 21 -3.82 -3.38 -5.00
C LEU A 21 -4.79 -4.53 -4.80
N ARG A 22 -5.26 -4.69 -3.57
CA ARG A 22 -6.39 -5.55 -3.19
C ARG A 22 -7.36 -4.73 -2.34
N PRO A 23 -8.58 -5.21 -2.04
CA PRO A 23 -9.50 -4.48 -1.19
C PRO A 23 -8.81 -3.98 0.09
N PRO A 24 -8.92 -2.69 0.45
CA PRO A 24 -8.12 -2.09 1.51
C PRO A 24 -8.35 -2.76 2.87
N VAL A 25 -9.59 -3.17 3.15
CA VAL A 25 -9.94 -3.88 4.38
C VAL A 25 -9.23 -5.24 4.46
N GLU A 26 -9.28 -6.03 3.38
CA GLU A 26 -8.56 -7.32 3.31
C GLU A 26 -7.06 -7.13 3.41
N MET A 27 -6.56 -6.02 2.85
CA MET A 27 -5.17 -5.62 2.95
C MET A 27 -4.72 -5.42 4.39
N VAL A 28 -5.42 -4.56 5.11
CA VAL A 28 -5.11 -4.23 6.50
C VAL A 28 -5.35 -5.44 7.41
N TYR A 29 -6.40 -6.24 7.15
CA TYR A 29 -6.69 -7.44 7.93
C TYR A 29 -5.60 -8.52 7.82
N SER A 30 -5.11 -8.80 6.60
CA SER A 30 -4.00 -9.74 6.45
C SER A 30 -2.67 -9.17 6.93
N TRP A 31 -2.46 -7.85 6.90
CA TRP A 31 -1.31 -7.20 7.53
C TRP A 31 -1.35 -7.35 9.06
N TYR A 32 -2.52 -7.18 9.68
CA TYR A 32 -2.74 -7.40 11.11
C TYR A 32 -2.32 -8.81 11.55
N TRP A 33 -2.84 -9.84 10.87
CA TRP A 33 -2.51 -11.23 11.19
C TRP A 33 -1.04 -11.56 10.92
N TYR A 34 -0.47 -11.05 9.83
CA TYR A 34 0.95 -11.24 9.53
C TYR A 34 1.83 -10.72 10.66
N ASN A 35 1.61 -9.49 11.13
CA ASN A 35 2.42 -8.87 12.18
C ASN A 35 2.15 -9.47 13.56
N ARG A 36 0.90 -9.86 13.86
CA ARG A 36 0.56 -10.55 15.11
C ARG A 36 1.25 -11.91 15.22
N ASN A 37 1.36 -12.63 14.10
CA ASN A 37 2.08 -13.90 14.03
C ASN A 37 3.61 -13.70 13.99
N ALA A 38 4.06 -12.59 13.42
CA ALA A 38 5.48 -12.27 13.25
C ALA A 38 6.02 -11.39 14.38
N VAL A 39 6.11 -11.89 15.62
CA VAL A 39 6.92 -11.35 16.76
C VAL A 39 6.78 -9.83 17.08
N VAL A 40 5.90 -9.08 16.42
CA VAL A 40 5.61 -7.68 16.75
C VAL A 40 4.55 -7.71 17.84
N ALA A 41 5.00 -7.88 19.07
CA ALA A 41 4.17 -8.00 20.27
C ALA A 41 3.37 -6.73 20.62
N SER A 42 3.50 -5.65 19.84
CA SER A 42 2.87 -4.35 20.12
C SER A 42 1.55 -4.09 19.38
N LEU A 43 1.05 -5.03 18.57
CA LEU A 43 -0.25 -4.84 17.94
C LEU A 43 -1.42 -5.02 18.92
N PRO A 44 -2.52 -4.26 18.76
CA PRO A 44 -3.72 -4.45 19.55
C PRO A 44 -4.30 -5.87 19.47
N GLU A 45 -4.97 -6.29 20.53
CA GLU A 45 -5.51 -7.65 20.69
C GLU A 45 -6.59 -8.02 19.66
N SER A 46 -7.22 -7.03 19.04
CA SER A 46 -8.20 -7.21 17.97
C SER A 46 -7.98 -6.24 16.81
N PHE A 47 -8.53 -6.62 15.65
CA PHE A 47 -8.50 -5.78 14.46
C PHE A 47 -9.28 -4.48 14.67
N GLU A 48 -10.41 -4.54 15.39
CA GLU A 48 -11.25 -3.38 15.69
C GLU A 48 -10.48 -2.34 16.51
N LYS A 49 -9.78 -2.76 17.58
CA LYS A 49 -8.92 -1.87 18.37
C LYS A 49 -7.79 -1.27 17.54
N MET A 50 -7.23 -2.04 16.60
CA MET A 50 -6.22 -1.54 15.67
C MET A 50 -6.78 -0.44 14.75
N MET A 51 -8.04 -0.56 14.32
CA MET A 51 -8.69 0.41 13.44
C MET A 51 -9.05 1.73 14.14
N GLU A 52 -8.99 1.78 15.48
CA GLU A 52 -9.10 3.02 16.26
C GLU A 52 -7.84 3.89 16.12
N ASP A 53 -6.68 3.30 15.82
CA ASP A 53 -5.44 4.04 15.55
C ASP A 53 -5.53 4.72 14.16
N PRO A 54 -5.53 6.07 14.09
CA PRO A 54 -5.60 6.80 12.83
C PRO A 54 -4.43 6.47 11.88
N PHE A 55 -3.25 6.15 12.41
CA PHE A 55 -2.07 5.81 11.63
C PHE A 55 -2.24 4.46 10.94
N LEU A 56 -2.73 3.45 11.66
CA LEU A 56 -2.97 2.12 11.10
C LEU A 56 -4.15 2.11 10.13
N ARG A 57 -5.18 2.93 10.40
CA ARG A 57 -6.27 3.16 9.45
C ARG A 57 -5.79 3.84 8.16
N ASP A 58 -4.76 4.67 8.22
CA ASP A 58 -4.20 5.35 7.04
C ASP A 58 -3.59 4.37 6.03
N LEU A 59 -3.17 3.17 6.46
CA LEU A 59 -2.62 2.12 5.58
C LEU A 59 -3.58 1.76 4.43
N GLY A 60 -4.88 1.75 4.69
CA GLY A 60 -5.90 1.45 3.68
C GLY A 60 -6.18 2.58 2.69
N ARG A 61 -5.62 3.78 2.89
CA ARG A 61 -5.89 4.96 2.04
C ARG A 61 -4.94 5.01 0.84
N PHE A 62 -5.06 4.04 -0.06
CA PHE A 62 -4.17 3.93 -1.23
C PHE A 62 -4.06 5.21 -2.06
N ALA A 63 -5.17 5.92 -2.27
CA ALA A 63 -5.15 7.18 -3.02
C ALA A 63 -4.20 8.23 -2.41
N ARG A 64 -4.16 8.34 -1.08
CA ARG A 64 -3.25 9.24 -0.35
C ARG A 64 -1.79 8.84 -0.57
N HIS A 65 -1.50 7.54 -0.50
CA HIS A 65 -0.14 7.00 -0.64
C HIS A 65 0.37 6.98 -2.08
N LEU A 66 -0.53 6.84 -3.06
CA LEU A 66 -0.22 6.86 -4.48
C LEU A 66 -0.08 8.26 -5.06
N ARG A 67 -0.70 9.27 -4.43
CA ARG A 67 -0.69 10.64 -4.93
C ARG A 67 0.72 11.17 -5.22
N PRO A 68 1.73 11.00 -4.36
CA PRO A 68 3.09 11.46 -4.64
C PRO A 68 3.73 10.85 -5.89
N TYR A 69 3.33 9.62 -6.26
CA TYR A 69 3.80 8.94 -7.46
C TYR A 69 3.07 9.47 -8.69
N LEU A 70 1.74 9.59 -8.62
CA LEU A 70 0.93 10.15 -9.70
C LEU A 70 1.33 11.60 -10.05
N ASP A 71 1.78 12.38 -9.06
CA ASP A 71 2.23 13.76 -9.29
C ASP A 71 3.65 13.84 -9.91
N ARG A 72 4.45 12.76 -9.87
CA ARG A 72 5.88 12.77 -10.28
C ARG A 72 6.16 11.96 -11.54
N PHE A 73 5.40 10.90 -11.79
CA PHE A 73 5.58 10.02 -12.94
C PHE A 73 4.41 10.17 -13.93
N PRO A 74 4.66 10.05 -15.23
CA PRO A 74 3.61 9.97 -16.24
C PRO A 74 2.64 8.80 -15.94
N ALA A 75 1.36 8.96 -16.27
CA ALA A 75 0.35 7.95 -15.98
C ALA A 75 0.65 6.61 -16.70
N GLU A 76 1.20 6.66 -17.91
CA GLU A 76 1.65 5.51 -18.70
C GLU A 76 2.85 4.76 -18.09
N ASN A 77 3.49 5.35 -17.08
CA ASN A 77 4.55 4.72 -16.31
C ASN A 77 4.04 4.04 -15.04
N ILE A 78 2.77 4.21 -14.66
CA ILE A 78 2.19 3.62 -13.46
C ILE A 78 1.15 2.57 -13.87
N LEU A 79 1.49 1.30 -13.67
CA LEU A 79 0.57 0.20 -13.85
C LEU A 79 -0.04 -0.19 -12.50
N VAL A 80 -1.35 -0.01 -12.36
CA VAL A 80 -2.10 -0.47 -11.18
C VAL A 80 -2.81 -1.77 -11.53
N VAL A 81 -2.42 -2.86 -10.87
CA VAL A 81 -3.04 -4.17 -11.03
C VAL A 81 -3.90 -4.52 -9.82
N GLN A 82 -5.03 -5.16 -10.06
CA GLN A 82 -5.88 -5.71 -9.00
C GLN A 82 -5.42 -7.14 -8.70
N PHE A 83 -5.05 -7.41 -7.46
CA PHE A 83 -4.58 -8.73 -7.03
C PHE A 83 -5.62 -9.82 -7.32
N ASP A 84 -6.90 -9.52 -7.14
CA ASP A 84 -7.98 -10.46 -7.42
C ASP A 84 -8.10 -10.83 -8.90
N ALA A 85 -7.76 -9.89 -9.80
CA ALA A 85 -7.73 -10.15 -11.23
C ALA A 85 -6.58 -11.10 -11.59
N ILE A 86 -5.37 -10.86 -11.05
CA ILE A 86 -4.21 -11.74 -11.23
C ILE A 86 -4.49 -13.15 -10.71
N ARG A 87 -5.19 -13.27 -9.58
CA ARG A 87 -5.50 -14.57 -8.97
C ARG A 87 -6.49 -15.40 -9.81
N ARG A 88 -7.39 -14.75 -10.55
CA ARG A 88 -8.39 -15.42 -11.38
C ARG A 88 -7.83 -15.82 -12.73
N GLU A 89 -6.99 -14.98 -13.32
CA GLU A 89 -6.42 -15.15 -14.66
C GLU A 89 -4.96 -14.64 -14.67
N PRO A 90 -3.99 -15.49 -14.32
CA PRO A 90 -2.58 -15.10 -14.16
C PRO A 90 -1.83 -14.89 -15.48
#